data_AF-A0A839EQD3-F1
#
_entry.id   AF-A0A839EQD3-F1
#
_cell.length_a   1.000
_cell.length_b   1.000
_cell.length_c   1.000
_cell.angle_alpha   90.00
_cell.angle_beta   90.00
_cell.angle_gamma   90.00
#
_symmetry.space_group_name_H-M   'P 1'
#
loop_
_entity.id
_entity.type
_entity.pdbx_description
1 polymer ?
#
loop_
_entity_poly.entity_id
_entity_poly.type
_entity_poly.pdbx_seq_one_letter_code
_entity_poly.pdbx_strand_id
1 'polypeptide(L)' 'MADIVNLRQFRKRKAKDAKEQTAAEHRIVFGRTKTEKQFEENAGRKTGLFLESNRLEGQPSASDDDKDKP' A
#
# COMPACT_ATOMS: atom_id res chain seq x y z
N MET A 1 -44.73 -0.90 -26.51
CA MET A 1 -43.26 -0.89 -26.61
C MET A 1 -42.75 -1.80 -25.51
N ALA A 2 -42.10 -2.90 -25.82
CA ALA A 2 -41.63 -3.84 -24.80
C ALA A 2 -40.16 -3.53 -24.47
N ASP A 3 -39.85 -3.32 -23.19
CA ASP A 3 -38.48 -3.10 -22.73
C ASP A 3 -37.69 -4.41 -22.81
N ILE A 4 -36.76 -4.48 -23.77
CA ILE A 4 -35.87 -5.62 -23.93
C ILE A 4 -34.77 -5.51 -22.89
N VAL A 5 -34.95 -6.19 -21.76
CA VAL A 5 -33.96 -6.25 -20.69
C VAL A 5 -32.93 -7.35 -20.94
N ASN A 6 -31.65 -7.00 -20.85
CA ASN A 6 -30.57 -7.97 -21.01
C ASN A 6 -30.36 -8.77 -19.71
N LEU A 7 -30.86 -10.01 -19.69
CA LEU A 7 -30.78 -10.89 -18.53
C LEU A 7 -29.33 -11.19 -18.09
N ARG A 8 -28.36 -11.22 -19.02
CA ARG A 8 -26.94 -11.42 -18.68
C ARG A 8 -26.40 -10.26 -17.87
N GLN A 9 -26.74 -9.02 -18.25
CA GLN A 9 -26.32 -7.84 -17.50
C GLN A 9 -26.94 -7.80 -16.11
N PHE A 10 -28.22 -8.15 -16.00
CA PHE A 10 -28.92 -8.24 -14.72
C PHE A 10 -28.25 -9.26 -13.77
N ARG A 11 -27.99 -10.48 -14.25
CA ARG A 11 -27.27 -11.51 -13.48
C ARG A 11 -25.87 -11.04 -13.07
N LYS A 12 -25.15 -10.35 -13.96
CA LYS A 12 -23.82 -9.81 -13.67
C LYS A 12 -23.86 -8.75 -12.57
N ARG A 13 -24.86 -7.86 -12.58
CA ARG A 13 -25.05 -6.84 -11.53
C ARG A 13 -25.33 -7.52 -10.18
N LYS A 14 -26.31 -8.43 -10.13
CA LYS A 14 -26.62 -9.20 -8.91
C LYS A 14 -25.40 -9.92 -8.33
N ALA A 15 -24.56 -10.51 -9.19
CA ALA A 15 -23.33 -11.17 -8.76
C ALA A 15 -22.26 -10.19 -8.24
N LYS A 16 -22.21 -8.94 -8.74
CA LYS A 16 -21.34 -7.89 -8.20
C LYS A 16 -21.85 -7.42 -6.84
N ASP A 17 -23.16 -7.19 -6.72
CA ASP A 17 -23.77 -6.70 -5.48
C ASP A 17 -23.58 -7.70 -4.33
N ALA A 18 -23.75 -9.00 -4.60
CA ALA A 18 -23.47 -10.06 -3.63
C ALA A 18 -22.00 -10.06 -3.17
N LYS A 19 -21.04 -9.86 -4.10
CA LYS A 19 -19.62 -9.74 -3.75
C LYS A 19 -19.34 -8.49 -2.90
N GLU A 20 -20.01 -7.39 -3.19
CA GLU A 20 -19.85 -6.15 -2.42
C GLU A 20 -20.35 -6.29 -0.98
N GLN A 21 -21.48 -6.99 -0.77
CA GLN A 21 -21.99 -7.32 0.57
C GLN A 21 -20.98 -8.17 1.36
N THR A 22 -20.48 -9.25 0.77
CA THR A 22 -19.45 -10.08 1.42
C THR A 22 -18.17 -9.29 1.72
N ALA A 23 -17.77 -8.37 0.83
CA ALA A 23 -16.62 -7.50 1.06
C ALA A 23 -16.87 -6.53 2.23
N ALA A 24 -18.09 -6.02 2.40
CA ALA A 24 -18.46 -5.18 3.55
C ALA A 24 -18.40 -5.97 4.87
N GLU A 25 -18.92 -7.20 4.90
CA GLU A 25 -18.80 -8.09 6.06
C GLU A 25 -17.33 -8.39 6.38
N HIS A 26 -16.51 -8.68 5.38
CA HIS A 26 -15.07 -8.91 5.58
C HIS A 26 -14.33 -7.68 6.09
N ARG A 27 -14.72 -6.45 5.69
CA ARG A 27 -14.16 -5.21 6.27
C ARG A 27 -14.49 -5.09 7.75
N ILE A 28 -15.68 -5.50 8.17
CA ILE A 28 -16.08 -5.47 9.59
C ILE A 28 -15.33 -6.55 10.38
N VAL A 29 -15.31 -7.79 9.88
CA VAL A 29 -14.73 -8.95 10.58
C VAL A 29 -13.20 -8.85 10.68
N PHE A 30 -12.53 -8.45 9.60
CA PHE A 30 -11.07 -8.44 9.54
C PHE A 30 -10.46 -7.05 9.72
N GLY A 31 -11.28 -5.99 9.73
CA GLY A 31 -10.87 -4.60 9.91
C GLY A 31 -10.18 -3.98 8.70
N ARG A 32 -9.21 -4.68 8.10
CA ARG A 32 -8.44 -4.20 6.93
C ARG A 32 -8.65 -5.07 5.71
N THR A 33 -8.75 -4.43 4.54
CA THR A 33 -8.75 -5.15 3.27
C THR A 33 -7.34 -5.58 2.88
N LYS A 34 -7.22 -6.61 2.02
CA LYS A 34 -5.91 -7.05 1.50
C LYS A 34 -5.16 -5.91 0.80
N THR A 35 -5.88 -5.04 0.10
CA THR A 35 -5.32 -3.88 -0.60
C THR A 35 -4.77 -2.83 0.35
N GLU A 36 -5.47 -2.54 1.45
CA GLU A 36 -4.98 -1.64 2.50
C GLU A 36 -3.73 -2.19 3.17
N LYS A 37 -3.74 -3.48 3.52
CA LYS A 37 -2.57 -4.15 4.12
C LYS A 37 -1.35 -4.06 3.20
N GLN A 38 -1.52 -4.35 1.91
CA GLN A 38 -0.45 -4.25 0.92
C GLN A 38 0.04 -2.81 0.75
N PHE A 39 -0.85 -1.83 0.81
CA PHE A 39 -0.47 -0.42 0.74
C PHE A 39 0.39 -0.02 1.95
N GLU A 40 -0.03 -0.39 3.16
CA GLU A 40 0.73 -0.13 4.40
C GLU A 40 2.09 -0.82 4.38
N GLU A 41 2.16 -2.10 3.99
CA GLU A 41 3.41 -2.84 3.86
C GLU A 41 4.38 -2.15 2.88
N ASN A 42 3.86 -1.70 1.73
CA ASN A 42 4.67 -0.99 0.74
C ASN A 42 5.10 0.39 1.22
N ALA A 43 4.24 1.11 1.95
CA ALA A 43 4.59 2.38 2.57
C ALA A 43 5.70 2.20 3.60
N GLY A 44 5.58 1.21 4.50
CA GLY A 44 6.59 0.85 5.49
C GLY A 44 7.93 0.43 4.86
N ARG A 45 7.88 -0.34 3.76
CA ARG A 45 9.08 -0.69 3.00
C ARG A 45 9.76 0.55 2.43
N LYS A 46 9.01 1.48 1.83
CA LYS A 46 9.57 2.73 1.28
C LYS A 46 10.18 3.59 2.37
N THR A 47 9.52 3.73 3.53
CA THR A 47 10.09 4.49 4.66
C THR A 47 11.35 3.84 5.20
N GLY A 48 11.37 2.50 5.31
CA GLY A 48 12.56 1.76 5.74
C GLY A 48 13.73 1.97 4.79
N LEU A 49 13.51 1.79 3.49
CA LEU A 49 14.52 2.04 2.46
C LEU A 49 15.00 3.49 2.44
N PHE A 50 14.10 4.46 2.62
CA PHE A 50 14.46 5.88 2.69
C PHE A 50 15.33 6.18 3.90
N LEU A 51 14.99 5.63 5.07
CA LEU A 51 15.79 5.80 6.28
C LEU A 51 17.14 5.11 6.15
N GLU A 52 17.19 3.93 5.54
CA GLU A 52 18.42 3.17 5.27
C GLU A 52 19.34 3.91 4.29
N SER A 53 18.80 4.42 3.18
CA SER A 53 19.59 5.18 2.19
C SER A 53 20.10 6.52 2.72
N ASN A 54 19.35 7.14 3.63
CA ASN A 54 19.73 8.40 4.27
C ASN A 54 20.38 8.17 5.65
N ARG A 55 20.71 6.92 5.99
CA ARG A 55 21.37 6.59 7.25
C ARG A 55 22.82 7.06 7.15
N LEU A 56 23.11 8.15 7.84
CA LEU A 56 24.47 8.61 8.08
C LEU A 56 25.11 7.71 9.14
N GLU A 57 25.38 6.44 8.81
CA GLU A 57 26.31 5.66 9.62
C GLU A 57 27.70 6.27 9.45
N GLY A 58 28.15 6.98 10.47
CA GLY A 58 29.54 7.40 10.66
C GLY A 58 30.18 8.04 9.44
N GLN A 59 29.88 9.31 9.18
CA GLN A 59 30.93 10.15 8.59
C GLN A 59 32.14 10.05 9.53
N PRO A 60 33.30 9.50 9.11
CA PRO A 60 34.53 9.84 9.81
C PRO A 60 34.63 11.36 9.68
N SER A 61 34.76 12.04 10.82
CA SER A 61 34.99 13.46 10.89
C SER A 61 36.13 13.83 9.93
N ALA A 62 35.78 14.46 8.81
CA ALA A 62 36.73 15.14 7.95
C ALA A 62 37.16 16.45 8.63
N SER A 63 37.86 16.29 9.75
CA SER A 63 38.58 17.33 10.46
C SER A 63 39.61 16.62 11.32
N ASP A 64 40.84 16.48 10.81
CA ASP A 64 42.10 16.46 11.58
C ASP A 64 43.29 15.95 10.72
N ASP A 65 43.35 16.30 9.43
CA ASP A 65 44.56 16.11 8.60
C ASP A 65 45.08 17.48 8.12
N ASP A 66 45.42 18.38 9.05
CA ASP A 66 46.25 19.56 8.75
C ASP A 66 47.11 19.99 9.96
N LYS A 67 47.72 18.98 10.60
CA LYS A 67 48.65 19.13 11.72
C LYS A 67 50.02 18.53 11.40
N ASP A 68 50.51 18.67 10.17
CA ASP A 68 51.92 18.40 9.85
C ASP A 68 52.41 19.25 8.68
N LYS A 69 52.70 20.51 8.96
CA LYS A 69 53.70 21.33 8.25
C LYS A 69 54.13 22.50 9.14
N PRO A 70 55.41 22.92 9.18
CA PRO A 70 56.63 22.38 8.55
C PRO A 70 57.50 21.52 9.47
#